data_AF-A0AA42QYS8-F1
#
_entry.id   AF-A0AA42QYS8-F1
#
_cell.length_a   1.000
_cell.length_b   1.000
_cell.length_c   1.000
_cell.angle_alpha   90.00
_cell.angle_beta   90.00
_cell.angle_gamma   90.00
#
_symmetry.space_group_name_H-M   'P 1'
#
loop_
_entity.id
_entity.type
_entity.pdbx_description
1 polymer ?
#
loop_
_entity_poly.entity_id
_entity_poly.type
_entity_poly.pdbx_seq_one_letter_code
_entity_poly.pdbx_strand_id
1 'polypeptide(L)'
;MKKIDKHIRNDIIANMSFYAQTDGELDEHLRKLDINVPNRGCGRLTEHSESWQIHKLLIALKSKGIIKLPLELTKRERPDFIIKSGDKVLGVELIEAINFDYARINTLPEAQSGKSVIDASYFKWGNAERSLDELRSIAKKDKLTGPAWHGDSIEQEFSLSIYDCVKRKHNLLTSGYERFNENCLFIYHNNPSPSLDFNLAISFTEDRLKAYWSKNGFSIVFILKYNSFISLSKHGSEIIKIPH
;
A
#
# COMPACT_ATOMS: atom_id res chain seq x y z
N MET A 1 -14.17 -12.01 -18.86
CA MET A 1 -12.80 -11.71 -18.36
C MET A 1 -11.87 -11.75 -19.56
N LYS A 2 -11.40 -10.60 -20.06
CA LYS A 2 -10.42 -10.58 -21.17
C LYS A 2 -9.11 -11.20 -20.66
N LYS A 3 -8.57 -12.21 -21.35
CA LYS A 3 -7.20 -12.68 -21.12
C LYS A 3 -6.30 -11.48 -21.36
N ILE A 4 -5.70 -10.96 -20.29
CA ILE A 4 -4.65 -9.95 -20.42
C ILE A 4 -3.47 -10.67 -21.08
N ASP A 5 -2.86 -9.99 -22.04
CA ASP A 5 -1.76 -10.54 -22.81
C ASP A 5 -0.59 -10.88 -21.88
N LYS A 6 -0.08 -12.11 -21.99
CA LYS A 6 1.09 -12.58 -21.26
C LYS A 6 2.30 -11.66 -21.51
N HIS A 7 2.34 -11.01 -22.68
CA HIS A 7 3.37 -10.04 -23.04
C HIS A 7 3.35 -8.82 -22.10
N ILE A 8 2.18 -8.21 -21.88
CA ILE A 8 2.02 -7.04 -21.01
C ILE A 8 2.52 -7.33 -19.59
N ARG A 9 2.16 -8.50 -19.04
CA ARG A 9 2.61 -8.91 -17.70
C ARG A 9 4.14 -9.04 -17.63
N ASN A 10 4.75 -9.66 -18.64
CA ASN A 10 6.20 -9.85 -18.68
C ASN A 10 6.95 -8.52 -18.78
N ASP A 11 6.42 -7.57 -19.55
CA ASP A 11 7.05 -6.25 -19.72
C ASP A 11 7.03 -5.45 -18.42
N ILE A 12 5.92 -5.49 -17.66
CA ILE A 12 5.82 -4.84 -16.34
C ILE A 12 6.85 -5.45 -15.37
N ILE A 13 6.93 -6.78 -15.32
CA ILE A 13 7.88 -7.49 -14.43
C ILE A 13 9.33 -7.17 -14.79
N ALA A 14 9.65 -7.11 -16.09
CA ALA A 14 11.01 -6.85 -16.57
C ALA A 14 11.55 -5.50 -16.05
N ASN A 15 10.70 -4.48 -15.94
CA ASN A 15 11.10 -3.17 -15.46
C ASN A 15 11.21 -3.08 -13.91
N MET A 16 10.72 -4.08 -13.18
CA MET A 16 10.74 -4.13 -11.71
C MET A 16 12.03 -4.74 -11.14
N SER A 17 13.05 -4.96 -11.96
CA SER A 17 14.41 -5.29 -11.50
C SER A 17 15.43 -4.51 -12.32
N PHE A 18 16.31 -3.75 -11.64
CA PHE A 18 17.29 -2.91 -12.31
C PHE A 18 18.45 -2.55 -11.39
N TYR A 19 19.52 -2.04 -11.99
CA TYR A 19 20.69 -1.50 -11.29
C TYR A 19 20.93 -0.07 -11.78
N ALA A 20 21.21 0.84 -10.86
CA ALA A 20 21.51 2.24 -11.13
C ALA A 20 22.78 2.65 -10.38
N GLN A 21 23.79 3.10 -11.11
CA GLN A 21 25.04 3.60 -10.57
C GLN A 21 24.99 5.11 -10.30
N THR A 22 24.13 5.83 -11.02
CA THR A 22 23.99 7.29 -10.95
C THR A 22 22.54 7.70 -10.70
N ASP A 23 22.33 8.93 -10.21
CA ASP A 23 20.98 9.47 -10.03
C ASP A 23 20.22 9.57 -11.36
N GLY A 24 20.93 9.86 -12.45
CA GLY A 24 20.35 9.92 -13.80
C GLY A 24 19.82 8.57 -14.27
N GLU A 25 20.58 7.48 -14.03
CA GLU A 25 20.13 6.11 -14.31
C GLU A 25 18.93 5.72 -13.44
N LEU A 26 18.96 6.07 -12.15
CA LEU A 26 17.84 5.80 -11.26
C LEU A 26 16.57 6.51 -11.75
N ASP A 27 16.67 7.77 -12.15
CA ASP A 27 15.53 8.53 -12.71
C ASP A 27 15.02 7.94 -14.03
N GLU A 28 15.92 7.43 -14.87
CA GLU A 28 15.53 6.72 -16.08
C GLU A 28 14.74 5.44 -15.77
N HIS A 29 15.21 4.64 -14.81
CA HIS A 29 14.51 3.44 -14.39
C HIS A 29 13.16 3.75 -13.74
N LEU A 30 13.07 4.77 -12.89
CA LEU A 30 11.81 5.22 -12.29
C LEU A 30 10.79 5.64 -13.36
N ARG A 31 11.23 6.33 -14.43
CA ARG A 31 10.35 6.69 -15.56
C ARG A 31 9.87 5.49 -16.37
N LYS A 32 10.59 4.36 -16.35
CA LYS A 32 10.23 3.12 -17.06
C LYS A 32 9.29 2.22 -16.26
N LEU A 33 9.17 2.42 -14.95
CA LEU A 33 8.20 1.68 -14.14
C LEU A 33 6.78 2.04 -14.60
N ASP A 34 5.96 1.01 -14.85
CA ASP A 34 4.56 1.23 -15.19
C ASP A 34 3.80 1.68 -13.94
N ILE A 35 3.36 2.93 -13.93
CA ILE A 35 2.58 3.53 -12.85
C ILE A 35 1.08 3.57 -13.16
N ASN A 36 0.65 3.01 -14.30
CA ASN A 36 -0.75 2.91 -14.63
C ASN A 36 -1.38 1.73 -13.88
N VAL A 37 -2.31 2.02 -12.99
CA VAL A 37 -3.07 1.00 -12.25
C VAL A 37 -4.52 1.03 -12.76
N PRO A 38 -4.94 0.06 -13.59
CA PRO A 38 -6.31 -0.02 -14.05
C PRO A 38 -7.31 -0.12 -12.90
N ASN A 39 -8.54 0.34 -13.13
CA ASN A 39 -9.63 0.18 -12.17
C ASN A 39 -9.87 -1.30 -11.83
N ARG A 40 -10.39 -1.56 -10.62
CA ARG A 40 -10.79 -2.91 -10.21
C ARG A 40 -11.87 -3.44 -11.16
N GLY A 41 -11.73 -4.68 -11.60
CA GLY A 41 -12.61 -5.29 -12.61
C GLY A 41 -12.27 -4.92 -14.06
N CYS A 42 -11.34 -3.98 -14.30
CA CYS A 42 -10.94 -3.50 -15.63
C CYS A 42 -9.55 -4.00 -16.03
N GLY A 43 -9.24 -5.27 -15.77
CA GLY A 43 -7.96 -5.88 -16.16
C GLY A 43 -6.75 -5.50 -15.28
N ARG A 44 -6.99 -5.06 -14.05
CA ARG A 44 -5.93 -4.82 -13.06
C ARG A 44 -5.23 -6.13 -12.66
N LEU A 45 -3.91 -6.18 -12.85
CA LEU A 45 -3.01 -7.21 -12.33
C LEU A 45 -2.39 -6.80 -10.98
N THR A 46 -1.86 -7.79 -10.27
CA THR A 46 -1.04 -7.56 -9.06
C THR A 46 0.18 -6.71 -9.39
N GLU A 47 0.84 -7.02 -10.51
CA GLU A 47 2.09 -6.39 -10.96
C GLU A 47 1.93 -4.89 -11.24
N HIS A 48 0.77 -4.42 -11.76
CA HIS A 48 0.51 -2.98 -11.88
C HIS A 48 0.56 -2.30 -10.50
N SER A 49 -0.01 -2.96 -9.49
CA SER A 49 -0.06 -2.42 -8.13
C SER A 49 1.31 -2.48 -7.47
N GLU A 50 2.09 -3.53 -7.71
CA GLU A 50 3.47 -3.63 -7.22
C GLU A 50 4.37 -2.58 -7.86
N SER A 51 4.33 -2.44 -9.18
CA SER A 51 5.11 -1.46 -9.95
C SER A 51 4.82 -0.03 -9.49
N TRP A 52 3.54 0.31 -9.31
CA TRP A 52 3.16 1.61 -8.76
C TRP A 52 3.65 1.82 -7.32
N GLN A 53 3.52 0.80 -6.46
CA GLN A 53 3.93 0.88 -5.05
C GLN A 53 5.45 1.03 -4.91
N ILE A 54 6.23 0.22 -5.62
CA ILE A 54 7.70 0.28 -5.55
C ILE A 54 8.21 1.59 -6.14
N HIS A 55 7.61 2.09 -7.22
CA HIS A 55 7.90 3.42 -7.77
C HIS A 55 7.72 4.52 -6.70
N LYS A 56 6.56 4.54 -6.02
CA LYS A 56 6.28 5.55 -4.98
C LYS A 56 7.20 5.42 -3.77
N LEU A 57 7.53 4.19 -3.35
CA LEU A 57 8.49 3.97 -2.29
C LEU A 57 9.88 4.51 -2.67
N LEU A 58 10.39 4.17 -3.86
CA LEU A 58 11.72 4.61 -4.30
C LEU A 58 11.81 6.14 -4.43
N ILE A 59 10.77 6.81 -4.95
CA ILE A 59 10.73 8.28 -4.97
C ILE A 59 10.80 8.85 -3.56
N ALA A 60 10.03 8.30 -2.61
CA ALA A 60 10.03 8.78 -1.23
C ALA A 60 11.41 8.60 -0.59
N LEU A 61 12.01 7.41 -0.72
CA LEU A 61 13.33 7.11 -0.17
C LEU A 61 14.43 7.97 -0.81
N LYS A 62 14.36 8.20 -2.13
CA LYS A 62 15.29 9.10 -2.85
C LYS A 62 15.16 10.54 -2.34
N SER A 63 13.94 11.05 -2.18
CA SER A 63 13.69 12.41 -1.71
C SER A 63 14.24 12.70 -0.31
N LYS A 64 14.47 11.65 0.49
CA LYS A 64 15.07 11.73 1.82
C LYS A 64 16.56 11.43 1.87
N GLY A 65 17.19 11.13 0.74
CA GLY A 65 18.58 10.69 0.72
C GLY A 65 18.80 9.38 1.49
N ILE A 66 17.75 8.55 1.66
CA ILE A 66 17.87 7.22 2.25
C ILE A 66 18.54 6.28 1.24
N ILE A 67 18.23 6.47 -0.04
CA ILE A 67 18.91 5.77 -1.14
C ILE A 67 20.33 6.34 -1.30
N LYS A 68 21.31 5.45 -1.17
CA LYS A 68 22.70 5.64 -1.60
C LYS A 68 22.95 4.82 -2.86
N LEU A 69 23.63 5.42 -3.83
CA LEU A 69 24.06 4.75 -5.05
C LEU A 69 25.40 4.03 -4.83
N PRO A 70 25.66 2.91 -5.53
CA PRO A 70 24.76 2.27 -6.49
C PRO A 70 23.55 1.62 -5.81
N LEU A 71 22.42 1.58 -6.54
CA LEU A 71 21.18 0.94 -6.13
C LEU A 71 20.89 -0.27 -7.02
N GLU A 72 20.50 -1.37 -6.40
CA GLU A 72 19.97 -2.56 -7.07
C GLU A 72 18.55 -2.83 -6.56
N LEU A 73 17.57 -2.84 -7.46
CA LEU A 73 16.22 -3.31 -7.19
C LEU A 73 16.07 -4.72 -7.78
N THR A 74 15.55 -5.65 -6.98
CA THR A 74 15.24 -7.01 -7.43
C THR A 74 13.81 -7.38 -7.05
N LYS A 75 12.95 -7.66 -8.03
CA LYS A 75 11.64 -8.29 -7.78
C LYS A 75 11.84 -9.73 -7.32
N ARG A 76 11.13 -10.12 -6.27
CA ARG A 76 11.09 -11.47 -5.72
C ARG A 76 9.67 -11.83 -5.30
N GLU A 77 9.51 -13.00 -4.72
CA GLU A 77 8.24 -13.46 -4.16
C GLU A 77 8.18 -13.33 -2.63
N ARG A 78 9.32 -13.43 -1.93
CA ARG A 78 9.42 -13.46 -0.46
C ARG A 78 10.78 -12.92 0.01
N PRO A 79 10.90 -11.64 0.39
CA PRO A 79 9.90 -10.58 0.29
C PRO A 79 9.62 -10.20 -1.17
N ASP A 80 8.58 -9.39 -1.41
CA ASP A 80 8.21 -8.92 -2.76
C ASP A 80 9.37 -8.24 -3.50
N PHE A 81 10.23 -7.49 -2.80
CA PHE A 81 11.39 -6.82 -3.38
C PHE A 81 12.62 -6.86 -2.46
N ILE A 82 13.81 -6.79 -3.07
CA ILE A 82 15.05 -6.42 -2.40
C ILE A 82 15.52 -5.09 -2.97
N ILE A 83 15.90 -4.16 -2.08
CA ILE A 83 16.61 -2.94 -2.44
C ILE A 83 17.99 -3.00 -1.79
N LYS A 84 19.05 -3.11 -2.60
CA LYS A 84 20.42 -2.88 -2.13
C LYS A 84 20.80 -1.44 -2.44
N SER A 85 21.32 -0.73 -1.46
CA SER A 85 21.63 0.69 -1.58
C SER A 85 22.81 1.03 -0.68
N GLY A 86 23.98 1.20 -1.29
CA GLY A 86 25.24 1.29 -0.55
C GLY A 86 25.52 0.02 0.29
N ASP A 87 25.66 0.20 1.61
CA ASP A 87 25.90 -0.86 2.59
C ASP A 87 24.61 -1.51 3.14
N LYS A 88 23.44 -1.01 2.72
CA LYS A 88 22.15 -1.48 3.21
C LYS A 88 21.48 -2.42 2.23
N VAL A 89 20.85 -3.46 2.78
CA VAL A 89 19.94 -4.35 2.06
C VAL A 89 18.59 -4.33 2.76
N LEU A 90 17.57 -3.86 2.04
CA LEU A 90 16.19 -3.80 2.50
C LEU A 90 15.39 -4.93 1.85
N GLY A 91 14.80 -5.79 2.66
CA GLY A 91 13.76 -6.70 2.21
C GLY A 91 12.41 -6.00 2.32
N VAL A 92 11.71 -5.75 1.21
CA VAL A 92 10.47 -4.97 1.18
C VAL A 92 9.29 -5.84 0.83
N GLU A 93 8.34 -5.94 1.76
CA GLU A 93 7.04 -6.54 1.53
C GLU A 93 6.01 -5.46 1.22
N LEU A 94 5.16 -5.68 0.22
CA LEU A 94 4.10 -4.77 -0.17
C LEU A 94 2.74 -5.25 0.35
N ILE A 95 1.86 -4.30 0.69
CA ILE A 95 0.48 -4.57 1.04
C ILE A 95 -0.41 -3.37 0.75
N GLU A 96 -1.59 -3.62 0.19
CA GLU A 96 -2.64 -2.62 0.08
C GLU A 96 -3.59 -2.74 1.28
N ALA A 97 -3.74 -1.67 2.05
CA ALA A 97 -4.76 -1.55 3.09
C ALA A 97 -6.04 -0.96 2.49
N ILE A 98 -6.97 -1.84 2.12
CA ILE A 98 -8.29 -1.52 1.58
C ILE A 98 -9.33 -2.48 2.17
N ASN A 99 -10.50 -1.98 2.55
CA ASN A 99 -11.59 -2.81 3.04
C ASN A 99 -11.99 -3.83 1.94
N PHE A 100 -12.12 -5.10 2.32
CA PHE A 100 -12.36 -6.19 1.37
C PHE A 100 -13.68 -6.01 0.61
N ASP A 101 -14.75 -5.66 1.32
CA ASP A 101 -16.06 -5.41 0.72
C ASP A 101 -16.05 -4.19 -0.19
N TYR A 102 -15.29 -3.15 0.16
CA TYR A 102 -15.09 -2.01 -0.72
C TYR A 102 -14.32 -2.39 -1.99
N ALA A 103 -13.28 -3.23 -1.88
CA ALA A 103 -12.58 -3.73 -3.05
C ALA A 103 -13.52 -4.57 -3.94
N ARG A 104 -14.38 -5.39 -3.32
CA ARG A 104 -15.34 -6.28 -3.99
C ARG A 104 -16.46 -5.51 -4.69
N ILE A 105 -17.08 -4.53 -4.03
CA ILE A 105 -18.19 -3.78 -4.60
C ILE A 105 -17.78 -3.02 -5.86
N ASN A 106 -16.55 -2.51 -5.91
CA ASN A 106 -15.99 -1.83 -7.10
C ASN A 106 -15.80 -2.75 -8.32
N THR A 107 -15.91 -4.08 -8.15
CA THR A 107 -15.89 -5.04 -9.27
C THR A 107 -17.28 -5.40 -9.79
N LEU A 108 -18.34 -4.96 -9.11
CA LEU A 108 -19.72 -5.27 -9.49
C LEU A 108 -20.16 -4.42 -10.69
N PRO A 109 -20.87 -5.00 -11.68
CA PRO A 109 -21.39 -4.25 -12.82
C PRO A 109 -22.27 -3.07 -12.42
N GLU A 110 -23.06 -3.21 -11.34
CA GLU A 110 -23.94 -2.17 -10.82
C GLU A 110 -23.16 -0.91 -10.41
N ALA A 111 -21.99 -1.10 -9.79
CA ALA A 111 -21.10 -0.01 -9.38
C ALA A 111 -20.47 0.72 -10.57
N GLN A 112 -20.45 0.10 -11.76
CA GLN A 112 -19.83 0.64 -12.98
C GLN A 112 -20.85 1.34 -13.90
N SER A 113 -22.12 1.44 -13.49
CA SER A 113 -23.23 1.98 -14.30
C SER A 113 -23.21 3.50 -14.53
N GLY A 114 -22.21 4.23 -14.01
CA GLY A 114 -22.07 5.68 -14.12
C GLY A 114 -23.08 6.51 -13.31
N LYS A 115 -24.21 5.92 -12.91
CA LYS A 115 -25.24 6.52 -12.04
C LYS A 115 -25.07 6.14 -10.56
N SER A 116 -24.40 5.02 -10.29
CA SER A 116 -24.14 4.54 -8.94
C SER A 116 -23.16 5.44 -8.20
N VAL A 117 -23.43 5.68 -6.92
CA VAL A 117 -22.50 6.33 -5.99
C VAL A 117 -22.18 5.35 -4.87
N ILE A 118 -20.92 4.90 -4.80
CA ILE A 118 -20.46 4.03 -3.73
C ILE A 118 -20.10 4.88 -2.51
N ASP A 119 -20.96 4.83 -1.50
CA ASP A 119 -20.72 5.53 -0.24
C ASP A 119 -19.68 4.78 0.61
N ALA A 120 -18.49 5.39 0.72
CA ALA A 120 -17.35 4.86 1.46
C ALA A 120 -17.67 4.59 2.94
N SER A 121 -18.64 5.29 3.53
CA SER A 121 -18.98 5.16 4.95
C SER A 121 -19.61 3.82 5.32
N TYR A 122 -20.06 3.03 4.34
CA TYR A 122 -20.44 1.64 4.58
C TYR A 122 -19.22 0.73 4.83
N PHE A 123 -18.02 1.16 4.39
CA PHE A 123 -16.83 0.32 4.34
C PHE A 123 -15.75 0.78 5.31
N LYS A 124 -16.17 1.22 6.50
CA LYS A 124 -15.30 1.49 7.64
C LYS A 124 -14.45 0.27 7.98
N TRP A 125 -13.21 0.50 8.41
CA TRP A 125 -12.31 -0.60 8.75
C TRP A 125 -12.77 -1.33 10.02
N GLY A 126 -12.64 -2.65 10.05
CA GLY A 126 -13.08 -3.48 11.19
C GLY A 126 -14.57 -3.85 11.19
N ASN A 127 -15.37 -3.34 10.25
CA ASN A 127 -16.73 -3.83 10.04
C ASN A 127 -16.73 -5.30 9.61
N ALA A 128 -17.77 -6.04 10.03
CA ALA A 128 -18.01 -7.39 9.55
C ALA A 128 -18.20 -7.42 8.03
N GLU A 129 -17.77 -8.52 7.41
CA GLU A 129 -17.97 -8.77 5.99
C GLU A 129 -19.47 -8.87 5.65
N ARG A 130 -19.83 -8.33 4.50
CA ARG A 130 -21.20 -8.32 3.98
C ARG A 130 -21.44 -9.45 2.99
N SER A 131 -22.70 -9.86 2.93
CA SER A 131 -23.18 -10.76 1.90
C SER A 131 -23.11 -10.10 0.51
N LEU A 132 -23.07 -10.93 -0.55
CA LEU A 132 -23.09 -10.41 -1.91
C LEU A 132 -24.36 -9.60 -2.22
N ASP A 133 -25.49 -10.01 -1.66
CA ASP A 133 -26.79 -9.37 -1.89
C ASP A 133 -26.82 -7.97 -1.27
N GLU A 134 -26.26 -7.79 -0.06
CA GLU A 134 -26.07 -6.47 0.54
C GLU A 134 -25.16 -5.59 -0.31
N LEU A 135 -24.03 -6.12 -0.80
CA LEU A 135 -23.12 -5.36 -1.65
C LEU A 135 -23.78 -4.93 -2.96
N ARG A 136 -24.57 -5.82 -3.60
CA ARG A 136 -25.35 -5.45 -4.80
C ARG A 136 -26.41 -4.40 -4.51
N SER A 137 -27.05 -4.47 -3.34
CA SER A 137 -28.01 -3.45 -2.90
C SER A 137 -27.34 -2.08 -2.74
N ILE A 138 -26.18 -2.03 -2.09
CA ILE A 138 -25.38 -0.81 -1.95
C ILE A 138 -24.93 -0.30 -3.33
N ALA A 139 -24.48 -1.19 -4.22
CA ALA A 139 -23.95 -0.83 -5.54
C ALA A 139 -25.00 -0.25 -6.50
N LYS A 140 -26.29 -0.37 -6.18
CA LYS A 140 -27.40 0.21 -6.96
C LYS A 140 -27.80 1.60 -6.49
N LYS A 141 -27.28 2.07 -5.36
CA LYS A 141 -27.62 3.38 -4.81
C LYS A 141 -27.03 4.50 -5.67
N ASP A 142 -27.78 5.58 -5.80
CA ASP A 142 -27.40 6.79 -6.54
C ASP A 142 -27.10 7.99 -5.60
N LYS A 143 -27.13 7.77 -4.28
CA LYS A 143 -26.93 8.80 -3.25
C LYS A 143 -26.11 8.28 -2.07
N LEU A 144 -25.36 9.19 -1.46
CA LEU A 144 -24.69 8.98 -0.18
C LEU A 144 -25.75 8.86 0.92
N THR A 145 -25.73 7.74 1.64
CA THR A 145 -26.76 7.36 2.63
C THR A 145 -26.18 6.63 3.84
N GLY A 146 -24.86 6.48 3.90
CA GLY A 146 -24.19 5.79 4.98
C GLY A 146 -23.91 6.69 6.18
N PRO A 147 -23.50 6.07 7.30
CA PRO A 147 -23.33 6.78 8.56
C PRO A 147 -22.09 7.68 8.53
N ALA A 148 -22.21 8.91 9.02
CA ALA A 148 -21.07 9.81 9.13
C ALA A 148 -19.94 9.23 10.01
N TRP A 149 -18.74 9.76 9.82
CA TRP A 149 -17.66 9.63 10.81
C TRP A 149 -17.89 10.66 11.92
N HIS A 150 -17.58 10.27 13.15
CA HIS A 150 -17.75 11.11 14.35
C HIS A 150 -16.46 11.14 15.16
N GLY A 151 -16.09 12.31 15.67
CA GLY A 151 -14.84 12.51 16.41
C GLY A 151 -13.63 11.95 15.65
N ASP A 152 -12.75 11.25 16.38
CA ASP A 152 -11.48 10.73 15.86
C ASP A 152 -11.62 9.33 15.22
N SER A 153 -12.83 8.95 14.80
CA SER A 153 -13.09 7.62 14.25
C SER A 153 -12.27 7.31 12.99
N ILE A 154 -11.95 8.33 12.18
CA ILE A 154 -11.15 8.16 10.96
C ILE A 154 -9.71 7.78 11.32
N GLU A 155 -9.13 8.46 12.30
CA GLU A 155 -7.77 8.26 12.79
C GLU A 155 -7.64 6.90 13.49
N GLN A 156 -8.66 6.50 14.26
CA GLN A 156 -8.74 5.19 14.89
C GLN A 156 -8.87 4.06 13.84
N GLU A 157 -9.70 4.24 12.82
CA GLU A 157 -9.85 3.28 11.72
C GLU A 157 -8.56 3.15 10.90
N PHE A 158 -7.89 4.27 10.59
CA PHE A 158 -6.59 4.26 9.95
C PHE A 158 -5.57 3.49 10.78
N SER A 159 -5.47 3.79 12.07
CA SER A 159 -4.55 3.15 12.99
C SER A 159 -4.77 1.64 13.09
N LEU A 160 -6.04 1.21 13.15
CA LEU A 160 -6.42 -0.19 13.15
C LEU A 160 -6.05 -0.89 11.83
N SER A 161 -6.26 -0.24 10.69
CA SER A 161 -5.96 -0.82 9.37
C SER A 161 -4.46 -1.11 9.18
N ILE A 162 -3.62 -0.19 9.65
CA ILE A 162 -2.17 -0.35 9.65
C ILE A 162 -1.77 -1.52 10.55
N TYR A 163 -2.30 -1.56 11.78
CA TYR A 163 -2.02 -2.63 12.74
C TYR A 163 -2.38 -4.01 12.18
N ASP A 164 -3.56 -4.16 11.59
CA ASP A 164 -4.01 -5.42 11.00
C ASP A 164 -3.12 -5.85 9.82
N CYS A 165 -2.69 -4.91 8.98
CA CYS A 165 -1.75 -5.18 7.90
C CYS A 165 -0.40 -5.67 8.42
N VAL A 166 0.15 -5.00 9.44
CA VAL A 166 1.40 -5.40 10.11
C VAL A 166 1.26 -6.80 10.70
N LYS A 167 0.19 -7.09 11.42
CA LYS A 167 -0.06 -8.40 12.02
C LYS A 167 -0.17 -9.50 10.96
N ARG A 168 -0.91 -9.24 9.88
CA ARG A 168 -1.07 -10.19 8.76
C ARG A 168 0.28 -10.55 8.13
N LYS A 169 1.09 -9.55 7.79
CA LYS A 169 2.39 -9.77 7.12
C LYS A 169 3.48 -10.26 8.07
N HIS A 170 3.39 -9.94 9.37
CA HIS A 170 4.32 -10.46 10.37
C HIS A 170 4.33 -11.99 10.42
N ASN A 171 3.15 -12.62 10.37
CA ASN A 171 3.05 -14.07 10.37
C ASN A 171 3.81 -14.69 9.17
N LEU A 172 3.66 -14.09 7.98
CA LEU A 172 4.37 -14.52 6.77
C LEU A 172 5.88 -14.33 6.90
N LEU A 173 6.31 -13.18 7.43
CA LEU A 173 7.72 -12.89 7.70
C LEU A 173 8.34 -13.95 8.64
N THR A 174 7.62 -14.34 9.69
CA THR A 174 8.10 -15.33 10.66
C THR A 174 8.04 -16.78 10.16
N SER A 175 7.18 -17.09 9.19
CA SER A 175 6.97 -18.45 8.69
C SER A 175 7.94 -18.87 7.57
N GLY A 176 9.00 -18.10 7.30
CA GLY A 176 10.07 -18.51 6.37
C GLY A 176 10.47 -17.50 5.31
N TYR A 177 10.24 -16.20 5.52
CA TYR A 177 10.84 -15.19 4.64
C TYR A 177 12.35 -15.08 4.93
N GLU A 178 13.13 -14.88 3.88
CA GLU A 178 14.54 -14.52 4.02
C GLU A 178 14.65 -13.19 4.77
N ARG A 179 15.59 -13.11 5.71
CA ARG A 179 15.77 -11.94 6.58
C ARG A 179 16.94 -11.10 6.10
N PHE A 180 16.71 -9.80 6.01
CA PHE A 180 17.71 -8.82 5.60
C PHE A 180 18.10 -7.90 6.75
N ASN A 181 19.12 -7.05 6.53
CA ASN A 181 19.58 -6.03 7.49
C ASN A 181 18.41 -5.22 8.04
N GLU A 182 17.50 -4.82 7.14
CA GLU A 182 16.22 -4.21 7.49
C GLU A 182 15.11 -4.93 6.73
N ASN A 183 14.05 -5.31 7.45
CA ASN A 183 12.85 -5.91 6.87
C ASN A 183 11.76 -4.86 6.94
N CYS A 184 11.30 -4.40 5.79
CA CYS A 184 10.39 -3.29 5.64
C CYS A 184 9.01 -3.79 5.20
N LEU A 185 7.96 -3.20 5.77
CA LEU A 185 6.60 -3.34 5.23
C LEU A 185 6.19 -2.01 4.59
N PHE A 186 5.83 -2.02 3.32
CA PHE A 186 5.24 -0.86 2.65
C PHE A 186 3.73 -1.06 2.51
N ILE A 187 2.96 -0.17 3.14
CA ILE A 187 1.51 -0.17 3.16
C ILE A 187 1.00 0.95 2.25
N TYR A 188 0.41 0.59 1.12
CA TYR A 188 -0.43 1.51 0.38
C TYR A 188 -1.82 1.58 1.02
N HIS A 189 -2.10 2.65 1.76
CA HIS A 189 -3.38 2.83 2.43
C HIS A 189 -4.45 3.38 1.46
N ASN A 190 -5.07 2.48 0.72
CA ASN A 190 -6.09 2.80 -0.28
C ASN A 190 -7.53 2.67 0.22
N ASN A 191 -7.75 2.54 1.55
CA ASN A 191 -9.10 2.58 2.09
C ASN A 191 -9.68 3.99 1.91
N PRO A 192 -10.90 4.13 1.37
CA PRO A 192 -11.54 5.43 1.23
C PRO A 192 -11.89 5.99 2.60
N SER A 193 -11.61 7.28 2.78
CA SER A 193 -11.88 7.99 4.03
C SER A 193 -12.00 9.48 3.74
N PRO A 194 -12.69 10.25 4.58
CA PRO A 194 -12.59 11.71 4.60
C PRO A 194 -11.16 12.17 4.96
N SER A 195 -10.98 13.48 5.08
CA SER A 195 -9.71 14.07 5.54
C SER A 195 -9.26 13.45 6.86
N LEU A 196 -7.96 13.17 6.96
CA LEU A 196 -7.32 12.52 8.09
C LEU A 196 -6.39 13.52 8.79
N ASP A 197 -6.46 13.63 10.12
CA ASP A 197 -5.40 14.25 10.90
C ASP A 197 -4.23 13.27 11.04
N PHE A 198 -3.15 13.52 10.30
CA PHE A 198 -2.00 12.63 10.29
C PHE A 198 -1.28 12.58 11.65
N ASN A 199 -1.24 13.66 12.41
CA ASN A 199 -0.53 13.65 13.70
C ASN A 199 -1.27 12.75 14.69
N LEU A 200 -2.60 12.90 14.77
CA LEU A 200 -3.43 12.08 15.65
C LEU A 200 -3.46 10.61 15.19
N ALA A 201 -3.59 10.37 13.88
CA ALA A 201 -3.55 9.02 13.31
C ALA A 201 -2.23 8.30 13.60
N ILE A 202 -1.09 9.01 13.50
CA ILE A 202 0.22 8.47 13.82
C ILE A 202 0.35 8.18 15.30
N SER A 203 -0.08 9.09 16.18
CA SER A 203 -0.08 8.87 17.63
C SER A 203 -0.83 7.58 17.99
N PHE A 204 -2.04 7.38 17.47
CA PHE A 204 -2.79 6.13 17.71
C PHE A 204 -2.06 4.91 17.14
N THR A 205 -1.42 5.04 15.97
CA THR A 205 -0.70 3.94 15.33
C THR A 205 0.56 3.55 16.10
N GLU A 206 1.33 4.52 16.60
CA GLU A 206 2.49 4.30 17.45
C GLU A 206 2.10 3.57 18.73
N ASP A 207 1.01 4.00 19.39
CA ASP A 207 0.49 3.35 20.59
C ASP A 207 0.10 1.88 20.32
N ARG A 208 -0.60 1.61 19.20
CA ARG A 208 -0.96 0.24 18.81
C ARG A 208 0.24 -0.63 18.45
N LEU A 209 1.29 -0.05 17.86
CA LEU A 209 2.49 -0.76 17.45
C LEU A 209 3.58 -0.81 18.54
N LYS A 210 3.38 -0.16 19.70
CA LYS A 210 4.38 -0.11 20.77
C LYS A 210 4.90 -1.49 21.18
N ALA A 211 4.00 -2.44 21.39
CA ALA A 211 4.35 -3.84 21.72
C ALA A 211 4.79 -4.68 20.51
N TYR A 212 4.61 -4.17 19.29
CA TYR A 212 5.10 -4.83 18.08
C TYR A 212 6.61 -4.66 17.93
N TRP A 213 7.17 -3.51 18.29
CA TRP A 213 8.59 -3.21 18.09
C TRP A 213 9.56 -4.09 18.88
N SER A 214 9.10 -4.76 19.95
CA SER A 214 9.87 -5.76 20.69
C SER A 214 9.86 -7.13 20.04
N LYS A 215 9.07 -7.34 18.98
CA LYS A 215 9.00 -8.59 18.23
C LYS A 215 10.10 -8.62 17.18
N ASN A 216 10.54 -9.82 16.81
CA ASN A 216 11.47 -10.04 15.70
C ASN A 216 10.77 -9.88 14.32
N GLY A 217 10.10 -8.74 14.11
CA GLY A 217 9.26 -8.42 12.95
C GLY A 217 9.92 -7.48 11.95
N PHE A 218 9.10 -6.64 11.32
CA PHE A 218 9.58 -5.55 10.47
C PHE A 218 10.30 -4.50 11.31
N SER A 219 11.44 -4.02 10.83
CA SER A 219 12.22 -2.95 11.46
C SER A 219 11.61 -1.57 11.19
N ILE A 220 10.92 -1.43 10.06
CA ILE A 220 10.28 -0.19 9.63
C ILE A 220 8.98 -0.50 8.88
N VAL A 221 7.95 0.30 9.15
CA VAL A 221 6.68 0.27 8.43
C VAL A 221 6.54 1.61 7.70
N PHE A 222 6.51 1.56 6.39
CA PHE A 222 6.25 2.69 5.53
C PHE A 222 4.77 2.70 5.14
N ILE A 223 4.14 3.86 5.14
CA ILE A 223 2.73 4.03 4.80
C ILE A 223 2.59 5.15 3.78
N LEU A 224 1.88 4.88 2.68
CA LEU A 224 1.48 5.90 1.72
C LEU A 224 -0.04 6.12 1.81
N LYS A 225 -0.45 7.35 2.13
CA LYS A 225 -1.86 7.78 2.13
C LYS A 225 -1.95 9.18 1.52
N TYR A 226 -2.75 9.31 0.46
CA TYR A 226 -2.78 10.51 -0.37
C TYR A 226 -1.37 10.83 -0.89
N ASN A 227 -0.81 12.00 -0.55
CA ASN A 227 0.56 12.39 -0.87
C ASN A 227 1.48 12.37 0.36
N SER A 228 1.02 11.80 1.48
CA SER A 228 1.80 11.66 2.70
C SER A 228 2.43 10.27 2.75
N PHE A 229 3.75 10.25 2.86
CA PHE A 229 4.54 9.07 3.14
C PHE A 229 4.99 9.13 4.59
N ILE A 230 4.68 8.09 5.36
CA ILE A 230 4.94 8.02 6.79
C ILE A 230 5.92 6.87 7.01
N SER A 231 6.97 7.08 7.78
CA SER A 231 7.80 6.01 8.30
C SER A 231 7.50 5.82 9.79
N LEU A 232 7.34 4.58 10.22
CA LEU A 232 7.16 4.19 11.61
C LEU A 232 8.23 3.17 11.99
N SER A 233 8.88 3.38 13.11
CA SER A 233 9.89 2.45 13.66
C SER A 233 9.89 2.46 15.18
N LYS A 234 10.71 1.60 15.79
CA LYS A 234 10.96 1.64 17.24
C LYS A 234 11.56 2.96 17.74
N HIS A 235 12.11 3.76 16.84
CA HIS A 235 12.77 5.04 17.16
C HIS A 235 11.86 6.26 16.97
N GLY A 236 10.61 6.04 16.54
CA GLY A 236 9.63 7.10 16.29
C GLY A 236 9.11 7.10 14.86
N SER A 237 8.46 8.20 14.51
CA SER A 237 7.78 8.40 13.24
C SER A 237 8.26 9.65 12.49
N GLU A 238 8.13 9.63 11.16
CA GLU A 238 8.37 10.78 10.31
C GLU A 238 7.29 10.88 9.23
N ILE A 239 6.84 12.11 8.92
CA ILE A 239 5.93 12.40 7.82
C ILE A 239 6.69 13.12 6.71
N ILE A 240 6.46 12.66 5.49
CA ILE A 240 7.11 13.14 4.28
C ILE A 240 6.02 13.45 3.26
N LYS A 241 6.02 14.66 2.72
CA LYS A 241 5.15 14.97 1.58
C LYS A 241 5.90 14.58 0.31
N ILE A 242 5.35 13.63 -0.43
CA ILE A 242 5.90 13.27 -1.74
C ILE A 242 5.43 14.35 -2.74
N PRO A 243 6.34 15.00 -3.48
CA PRO A 243 5.96 15.89 -4.57
C PRO A 243 5.21 15.13 -5.67
N HIS A 244 4.33 15.84 -6.37
CA HIS A 244 3.52 15.27 -7.46
C HIS A 244 4.36 14.76 -8.62
#